data_AF-A0A654CA36-F1
#
_entry.id   AF-A0A654CA36-F1
#
_cell.length_a   1.000
_cell.length_b   1.000
_cell.length_c   1.000
_cell.angle_alpha   90.00
_cell.angle_beta   90.00
_cell.angle_gamma   90.00
#
_symmetry.space_group_name_H-M   'P 1'
#
loop_
_entity.id
_entity.type
_entity.pdbx_description
1 polymer ?
#
loop_
_entity_poly.entity_id
_entity_poly.type
_entity_poly.pdbx_seq_one_letter_code
_entity_poly.pdbx_strand_id
1 'polypeptide(L)'
;MSEPLNPEQLRSLTPLNVLSEQQWRELRAQLVPQPLLAGQLLFRPGDQARLTYYLLAGELLLQSVDGQEQRLQAGSEASCHPLSPSLPRLHEARALTDASVLALDTATLNRLLTWRLAYQDLLLELGQDHAEVEWLERLLENPLFAKVPPSNVRAMLARLQRVELAAGSTVLQEGDVGDSCYFLKNGRAEVIRGAGSAQQVLAELEIGACFGEEALLADSPRNATVTMLEDGVVLRLDRQDFFALLKAPVVDEVSLGEASRLLAAGAQWLDVRLQEEYERAHALQSLNMPLQLLRLKARLLDKTRTYLCYCDSGKRSSSAVFLLSQLGYRAYALRDGVDALPAVQRDALLCESGSGYLARSGGRTERSL
;
A
#
# COMPACT_ATOMS: atom_id res chain seq x y z
N MET A 1 29.72 1.72 -17.70
CA MET A 1 28.92 0.50 -17.88
C MET A 1 28.07 0.35 -16.63
N SER A 2 26.75 0.29 -16.74
CA SER A 2 25.88 0.07 -15.57
C SER A 2 26.17 -1.33 -15.04
N GLU A 3 26.80 -1.43 -13.88
CA GLU A 3 26.88 -2.71 -13.18
C GLU A 3 25.45 -3.24 -12.96
N PRO A 4 25.21 -4.53 -13.21
CA PRO A 4 23.90 -5.11 -12.96
C PRO A 4 23.56 -4.96 -11.47
N LEU A 5 22.31 -4.59 -11.19
CA LEU A 5 21.80 -4.49 -9.81
C LEU A 5 22.01 -5.80 -9.07
N ASN A 6 22.69 -5.74 -7.93
CA ASN A 6 22.82 -6.89 -7.05
C ASN A 6 21.46 -7.16 -6.36
N PRO A 7 20.86 -8.36 -6.52
CA PRO A 7 19.60 -8.70 -5.86
C PRO A 7 19.66 -8.61 -4.33
N GLU A 8 20.80 -8.91 -3.71
CA GLU A 8 20.97 -8.80 -2.25
C GLU A 8 20.92 -7.34 -1.79
N GLN A 9 21.50 -6.44 -2.58
CA GLN A 9 21.47 -5.01 -2.31
C GLN A 9 20.06 -4.44 -2.45
N LEU A 10 19.29 -4.86 -3.46
CA LEU A 10 17.89 -4.44 -3.59
C LEU A 10 17.04 -4.91 -2.40
N ARG A 11 17.32 -6.10 -1.87
CA ARG A 11 16.65 -6.65 -0.68
C ARG A 11 17.12 -6.02 0.64
N SER A 12 18.19 -5.22 0.66
CA SER A 12 18.57 -4.46 1.84
C SER A 12 17.92 -3.07 1.91
N LEU A 13 17.33 -2.59 0.81
CA LEU A 13 16.63 -1.31 0.76
C LEU A 13 15.27 -1.40 1.48
N THR A 14 15.03 -0.52 2.44
CA THR A 14 13.77 -0.42 3.17
C THR A 14 12.88 0.65 2.54
N PRO A 15 11.60 0.39 2.25
CA PRO A 15 10.84 -0.84 2.55
C PRO A 15 10.75 -1.82 1.36
N LEU A 16 11.66 -1.78 0.39
CA LEU A 16 11.64 -2.73 -0.74
C LEU A 16 11.86 -4.19 -0.30
N ASN A 17 12.59 -4.38 0.80
CA ASN A 17 12.86 -5.65 1.45
C ASN A 17 11.61 -6.44 1.87
N VAL A 18 10.44 -5.79 1.95
CA VAL A 18 9.18 -6.48 2.29
C VAL A 18 8.34 -6.89 1.07
N LEU A 19 8.78 -6.58 -0.16
CA LEU A 19 8.01 -6.86 -1.37
C LEU A 19 8.05 -8.35 -1.78
N SER A 20 6.94 -8.87 -2.30
CA SER A 20 6.87 -10.24 -2.87
C SER A 20 7.57 -10.33 -4.23
N GLU A 21 7.86 -11.55 -4.71
CA GLU A 21 8.48 -11.78 -6.02
C GLU A 21 7.69 -11.16 -7.17
N GLN A 22 6.36 -11.20 -7.13
CA GLN A 22 5.53 -10.56 -8.16
C GLN A 22 5.59 -9.03 -8.09
N GLN A 23 5.59 -8.46 -6.88
CA GLN A 23 5.73 -7.01 -6.72
C GLN A 23 7.11 -6.54 -7.22
N TRP A 24 8.14 -7.36 -7.04
CA TRP A 24 9.45 -7.16 -7.67
C TRP A 24 9.38 -7.24 -9.20
N ARG A 25 8.61 -8.18 -9.77
CA ARG A 25 8.36 -8.23 -11.22
C ARG A 25 7.67 -6.97 -11.74
N GLU A 26 6.70 -6.42 -11.01
CA GLU A 26 6.02 -5.17 -11.39
C GLU A 26 6.98 -3.97 -11.36
N LEU A 27 7.86 -3.90 -10.35
CA LEU A 27 8.88 -2.85 -10.26
C LEU A 27 10.03 -3.03 -11.26
N ARG A 28 10.20 -4.21 -11.86
CA ARG A 28 11.37 -4.57 -12.68
C ARG A 28 11.71 -3.53 -13.75
N ALA A 29 10.71 -2.92 -14.38
CA ALA A 29 10.92 -1.89 -15.40
C ALA A 29 11.56 -0.60 -14.85
N GLN A 30 11.40 -0.33 -13.56
CA GLN A 30 11.96 0.84 -12.85
C GLN A 30 13.26 0.51 -12.10
N LEU A 31 13.64 -0.76 -12.00
CA LEU A 31 14.90 -1.22 -11.39
C LEU A 31 16.07 -0.99 -12.34
N VAL A 32 16.32 0.26 -12.68
CA VAL A 32 17.41 0.69 -13.55
C VAL A 32 18.27 1.71 -12.78
N PRO A 33 19.54 1.38 -12.49
CA PRO A 33 20.45 2.32 -11.84
C PRO A 33 20.68 3.54 -12.73
N GLN A 34 20.55 4.72 -12.15
CA GLN A 34 20.82 5.99 -12.80
C GLN A 34 22.19 6.49 -12.34
N PRO A 35 23.15 6.67 -13.27
CA PRO A 35 24.46 7.19 -12.91
C PRO A 35 24.38 8.69 -12.58
N LEU A 36 25.17 9.10 -11.59
CA LEU A 36 25.33 10.49 -11.17
C LEU A 36 26.83 10.78 -11.06
N LEU A 37 27.35 11.75 -11.82
CA LEU A 37 28.76 12.09 -11.76
C LEU A 37 29.08 12.96 -10.54
N ALA A 38 30.31 12.89 -10.05
CA ALA A 38 30.78 13.76 -8.98
C ALA A 38 30.43 15.24 -9.25
N GLY A 39 29.82 15.90 -8.27
CA GLY A 39 29.35 17.28 -8.32
C GLY A 39 27.95 17.49 -8.93
N GLN A 40 27.36 16.49 -9.59
CA GLN A 40 26.01 16.60 -10.15
C GLN A 40 24.92 16.63 -9.07
N LEU A 41 23.86 17.37 -9.36
CA LEU A 41 22.67 17.46 -8.51
C LEU A 41 21.68 16.37 -8.88
N LEU A 42 21.20 15.66 -7.86
CA LEU A 42 20.07 14.74 -8.00
C LEU A 42 18.75 15.50 -7.91
N PHE A 43 18.62 16.39 -6.92
CA PHE A 43 17.45 17.26 -6.75
C PHE A 43 17.76 18.48 -5.88
N ARG A 44 16.83 19.43 -5.86
CA ARG A 44 16.90 20.68 -5.08
C ARG A 44 15.78 20.79 -4.04
N PRO A 45 15.94 21.66 -3.02
CA PRO A 45 14.84 22.02 -2.15
C PRO A 45 13.68 22.59 -2.98
N GLY A 46 12.46 22.20 -2.64
CA GLY A 46 11.27 22.59 -3.39
C GLY A 46 10.87 21.63 -4.52
N ASP A 47 11.70 20.64 -4.87
CA ASP A 47 11.38 19.66 -5.92
C ASP A 47 10.11 18.87 -5.57
N GLN A 48 9.21 18.73 -6.55
CA GLN A 48 7.92 18.06 -6.44
C GLN A 48 7.84 16.77 -7.27
N ALA A 49 8.96 16.32 -7.86
CA ALA A 49 9.02 15.06 -8.57
C ALA A 49 8.58 13.92 -7.65
N ARG A 50 7.56 13.16 -8.09
CA ARG A 50 6.96 12.03 -7.34
C ARG A 50 7.81 10.77 -7.46
N LEU A 51 9.11 10.92 -7.24
CA LEU A 51 10.10 9.86 -7.28
C LEU A 51 10.72 9.66 -5.90
N THR A 52 10.80 8.39 -5.51
CA THR A 52 11.52 7.90 -4.34
C THR A 52 12.92 7.47 -4.79
N TYR A 53 13.96 8.08 -4.21
CA TYR A 53 15.35 7.77 -4.56
C TYR A 53 16.03 6.91 -3.49
N TYR A 54 16.93 6.03 -3.93
CA TYR A 54 17.84 5.26 -3.08
C TYR A 54 19.27 5.37 -3.59
N LEU A 55 20.26 5.38 -2.70
CA LEU A 55 21.67 5.39 -3.06
C LEU A 55 22.18 3.96 -3.21
N LEU A 56 22.62 3.59 -4.42
CA LEU A 56 23.15 2.26 -4.72
C LEU A 56 24.68 2.22 -4.65
N ALA A 57 25.37 3.26 -5.09
CA ALA A 57 26.83 3.31 -5.07
C ALA A 57 27.33 4.75 -4.93
N GLY A 58 28.54 4.91 -4.41
CA GLY A 58 29.17 6.21 -4.21
C GLY A 58 28.65 6.96 -3.00
N GLU A 59 28.81 8.28 -3.04
CA GLU A 59 28.50 9.15 -1.91
C GLU A 59 27.71 10.39 -2.34
N LEU A 60 26.73 10.76 -1.52
CA LEU A 60 25.92 11.96 -1.69
C LEU A 60 26.07 12.90 -0.48
N LEU A 61 25.95 14.18 -0.74
CA LEU A 61 25.72 15.21 0.26
C LEU A 61 24.24 15.61 0.20
N LEU A 62 23.53 15.48 1.31
CA LEU A 62 22.23 16.08 1.53
C LEU A 62 22.41 17.36 2.34
N GLN A 63 21.90 18.48 1.83
CA GLN A 63 21.98 19.76 2.51
C GLN A 63 20.59 20.36 2.67
N SER A 64 20.19 20.65 3.91
CA SER A 64 18.92 21.33 4.22
C SER A 64 19.00 22.83 3.92
N VAL A 65 17.84 23.49 3.85
CA VAL A 65 17.74 24.95 3.68
C VAL A 65 18.40 25.70 4.86
N ASP A 66 18.40 25.10 6.06
CA ASP A 66 19.01 25.65 7.27
C ASP A 66 20.54 25.47 7.31
N GLY A 67 21.13 24.91 6.24
CA GLY A 67 22.56 24.69 6.11
C GLY A 67 23.10 23.45 6.81
N GLN A 68 22.24 22.62 7.42
CA GLN A 68 22.68 21.33 7.94
C GLN A 68 23.05 20.39 6.79
N GLU A 69 24.22 19.77 6.90
CA GLU A 69 24.78 18.85 5.92
C GLU A 69 24.82 17.42 6.46
N GLN A 70 24.40 16.46 5.64
CA GLN A 70 24.47 15.04 5.91
C GLN A 70 25.16 14.34 4.74
N ARG A 71 26.29 13.68 5.01
CA ARG A 71 26.98 12.83 4.04
C ARG A 71 26.40 11.43 4.10
N LEU A 72 25.98 10.91 2.96
CA LEU A 72 25.45 9.56 2.78
C LEU A 72 26.43 8.74 1.95
N GLN A 73 26.77 7.57 2.47
CA GLN A 73 27.61 6.59 1.79
C GLN A 73 26.79 5.35 1.46
N ALA A 74 26.91 4.83 0.23
CA ALA A 74 26.23 3.59 -0.16
C ALA A 74 26.60 2.43 0.77
N GLY A 75 25.60 1.66 1.20
CA GLY A 75 25.76 0.55 2.15
C GLY A 75 25.72 0.96 3.63
N SER A 76 25.71 2.26 3.93
CA SER A 76 25.39 2.73 5.29
C SER A 76 23.92 2.51 5.61
N GLU A 77 23.59 2.41 6.90
CA GLU A 77 22.20 2.29 7.37
C GLU A 77 21.29 3.38 6.79
N ALA A 78 21.72 4.64 6.82
CA ALA A 78 20.95 5.76 6.27
C ALA A 78 20.72 5.66 4.74
N SER A 79 21.61 5.02 3.99
CA SER A 79 21.47 4.83 2.55
C SER A 79 20.45 3.76 2.15
N CYS A 80 20.08 2.88 3.09
CA CYS A 80 19.08 1.84 2.86
C CYS A 80 17.65 2.40 2.82
N HIS A 81 17.43 3.66 3.22
CA HIS A 81 16.12 4.31 3.27
C HIS A 81 15.97 5.34 2.13
N PRO A 82 14.72 5.76 1.81
CA PRO A 82 14.47 6.80 0.84
C PRO A 82 15.20 8.12 1.14
N LEU A 83 15.82 8.69 0.12
CA LEU A 83 16.52 9.98 0.19
C LEU A 83 15.50 11.14 0.20
N SER A 84 15.46 11.91 1.31
CA SER A 84 14.57 13.08 1.48
C SER A 84 13.14 12.88 0.94
N PRO A 85 12.36 11.92 1.47
CA PRO A 85 11.13 11.46 0.82
C PRO A 85 9.94 12.42 0.92
N SER A 86 9.98 13.43 1.79
CA SER A 86 8.93 14.44 1.89
C SER A 86 8.84 15.27 0.62
N LEU A 87 7.62 15.60 0.20
CA LEU A 87 7.36 16.52 -0.90
C LEU A 87 6.69 17.80 -0.39
N PRO A 88 7.08 18.99 -0.89
CA PRO A 88 8.29 19.28 -1.64
C PRO A 88 9.57 18.88 -0.88
N ARG A 89 10.62 18.51 -1.62
CA ARG A 89 11.88 18.06 -1.00
C ARG A 89 12.48 19.16 -0.13
N LEU A 90 12.98 18.76 1.04
CA LEU A 90 13.57 19.67 2.04
C LEU A 90 15.09 19.84 1.86
N HIS A 91 15.73 18.96 1.10
CA HIS A 91 17.17 18.93 0.92
C HIS A 91 17.58 19.17 -0.54
N GLU A 92 18.75 19.76 -0.74
CA GLU A 92 19.56 19.60 -1.95
C GLU A 92 20.32 18.27 -1.84
N ALA A 93 20.34 17.48 -2.91
CA ALA A 93 21.13 16.26 -2.98
C ALA A 93 22.17 16.37 -4.10
N ARG A 94 23.46 16.20 -3.76
CA ARG A 94 24.58 16.30 -4.70
C ARG A 94 25.51 15.11 -4.57
N ALA A 95 26.01 14.59 -5.69
CA ALA A 95 27.08 13.61 -5.71
C ALA A 95 28.42 14.20 -5.21
N LEU A 96 29.04 13.54 -4.23
CA LEU A 96 30.42 13.83 -3.82
C LEU A 96 31.44 13.02 -4.64
N THR A 97 31.06 11.79 -4.99
CA THR A 97 31.80 10.91 -5.90
C THR A 97 30.92 10.57 -7.09
N ASP A 98 31.47 9.88 -8.08
CA ASP A 98 30.62 9.15 -9.01
C ASP A 98 29.74 8.18 -8.21
N ALA A 99 28.44 8.24 -8.47
CA ALA A 99 27.40 7.60 -7.69
C ALA A 99 26.38 6.95 -8.61
N SER A 100 25.59 6.06 -8.03
CA SER A 100 24.50 5.38 -8.72
C SER A 100 23.27 5.42 -7.82
N VAL A 101 22.13 5.80 -8.38
CA VAL A 101 20.87 5.93 -7.63
C VAL A 101 19.77 5.13 -8.28
N LEU A 102 18.85 4.60 -7.48
CA LEU A 102 17.59 4.05 -7.96
C LEU A 102 16.50 5.10 -7.83
N ALA A 103 15.64 5.23 -8.84
CA ALA A 103 14.49 6.13 -8.83
C ALA A 103 13.21 5.35 -9.09
N LEU A 104 12.28 5.34 -8.13
CA LEU A 104 11.01 4.63 -8.22
C LEU A 104 9.85 5.62 -8.16
N ASP A 105 8.77 5.38 -8.91
CA ASP A 105 7.53 6.12 -8.78
C ASP A 105 6.95 5.93 -7.37
N THR A 106 6.81 7.03 -6.63
CA THR A 106 6.38 7.02 -5.22
C THR A 106 4.96 6.47 -5.08
N ALA A 107 4.07 6.73 -6.04
CA ALA A 107 2.70 6.24 -5.99
C ALA A 107 2.63 4.71 -6.17
N THR A 108 3.44 4.17 -7.08
CA THR A 108 3.59 2.73 -7.32
C THR A 108 4.19 2.05 -6.11
N LEU A 109 5.29 2.56 -5.58
CA LEU A 109 5.91 2.01 -4.37
C LEU A 109 4.92 1.97 -3.20
N ASN A 110 4.23 3.08 -2.91
CA ASN A 110 3.24 3.14 -1.83
C ASN A 110 2.09 2.17 -2.06
N ARG A 111 1.64 1.97 -3.30
CA ARG A 111 0.60 0.98 -3.63
C ARG A 111 1.07 -0.42 -3.24
N LEU A 112 2.27 -0.82 -3.66
CA LEU A 112 2.82 -2.14 -3.39
C LEU A 112 3.01 -2.40 -1.88
N LEU A 113 3.42 -1.37 -1.14
CA LEU A 113 3.64 -1.47 0.31
C LEU A 113 2.34 -1.50 1.13
N THR A 114 1.36 -0.67 0.78
CA THR A 114 0.11 -0.56 1.55
C THR A 114 -0.65 -1.89 1.57
N TRP A 115 -0.48 -2.71 0.52
CA TRP A 115 -1.11 -4.01 0.40
C TRP A 115 -0.63 -4.98 1.49
N ARG A 116 0.65 -5.37 1.51
CA ARG A 116 1.15 -6.34 2.50
C ARG A 116 0.92 -5.90 3.95
N LEU A 117 1.01 -4.60 4.21
CA LEU A 117 0.79 -4.02 5.54
C LEU A 117 -0.67 -4.08 6.02
N ALA A 118 -1.65 -4.06 5.10
CA ALA A 118 -3.05 -4.27 5.44
C ALA A 118 -3.39 -5.73 5.78
N TYR A 119 -2.55 -6.69 5.37
CA TYR A 119 -2.77 -8.13 5.55
C TYR A 119 -1.90 -8.79 6.60
N GLN A 120 -0.90 -8.10 7.15
CA GLN A 120 -0.01 -8.71 8.13
C GLN A 120 -0.81 -9.30 9.31
N ASP A 121 -1.85 -8.61 9.78
CA ASP A 121 -2.75 -9.13 10.81
C ASP A 121 -3.56 -10.34 10.36
N LEU A 122 -4.01 -10.36 9.10
CA LEU A 122 -4.79 -11.47 8.55
C LEU A 122 -3.91 -12.73 8.38
N LEU A 123 -2.67 -12.55 7.91
CA LEU A 123 -1.69 -13.63 7.82
C LEU A 123 -1.35 -14.20 9.21
N LEU A 124 -1.26 -13.34 10.23
CA LEU A 124 -1.09 -13.76 11.62
C LEU A 124 -2.32 -14.52 12.16
N GLU A 125 -3.54 -14.11 11.79
CA GLU A 125 -4.79 -14.80 12.15
C GLU A 125 -4.93 -16.18 11.48
N LEU A 126 -4.49 -16.33 10.23
CA LEU A 126 -4.49 -17.59 9.50
C LEU A 126 -3.48 -18.62 10.07
N GLY A 127 -2.57 -18.18 10.93
CA GLY A 127 -1.69 -19.05 11.70
C GLY A 127 -0.66 -19.81 10.85
N GLN A 128 -0.55 -21.12 11.07
CA GLN A 128 0.39 -22.01 10.36
C GLN A 128 -0.23 -22.73 9.16
N ASP A 129 -1.45 -22.36 8.74
CA ASP A 129 -2.04 -22.96 7.54
C ASP A 129 -1.33 -22.43 6.28
N HIS A 130 -0.24 -23.10 5.93
CA HIS A 130 0.59 -22.74 4.79
C HIS A 130 -0.19 -22.70 3.47
N ALA A 131 -1.24 -23.50 3.33
CA ALA A 131 -2.04 -23.53 2.11
C ALA A 131 -2.98 -22.32 2.01
N GLU A 132 -3.63 -21.91 3.10
CA GLU A 132 -4.42 -20.67 3.16
C GLU A 132 -3.55 -19.43 2.92
N VAL A 133 -2.36 -19.39 3.52
CA VAL A 133 -1.41 -18.30 3.35
C VAL A 133 -0.91 -18.21 1.91
N GLU A 134 -0.46 -19.32 1.32
CA GLU A 134 0.01 -19.34 -0.06
C GLU A 134 -1.09 -18.93 -1.05
N TRP A 135 -2.31 -19.47 -0.86
CA TRP A 135 -3.45 -19.08 -1.70
C TRP A 135 -3.75 -17.58 -1.58
N LEU A 136 -3.76 -17.03 -0.36
CA LEU A 136 -4.01 -15.61 -0.15
C LEU A 136 -2.90 -14.78 -0.80
N GLU A 137 -1.63 -15.15 -0.66
CA GLU A 137 -0.53 -14.45 -1.33
C GLU A 137 -0.72 -14.42 -2.86
N ARG A 138 -1.01 -15.57 -3.49
CA ARG A 138 -1.28 -15.65 -4.93
C ARG A 138 -2.53 -14.88 -5.35
N LEU A 139 -3.57 -14.88 -4.51
CA LEU A 139 -4.77 -14.08 -4.73
C LEU A 139 -4.38 -12.60 -4.79
N LEU A 140 -3.69 -12.09 -3.78
CA LEU A 140 -3.29 -10.69 -3.66
C LEU A 140 -2.32 -10.25 -4.78
N GLU A 141 -1.62 -11.20 -5.38
CA GLU A 141 -0.77 -10.97 -6.55
C GLU A 141 -1.58 -10.68 -7.83
N ASN A 142 -2.85 -11.05 -7.91
CA ASN A 142 -3.64 -10.85 -9.12
C ASN A 142 -3.80 -9.34 -9.49
N PRO A 143 -3.61 -8.94 -10.76
CA PRO A 143 -3.72 -7.55 -11.20
C PRO A 143 -5.04 -6.85 -10.86
N LEU A 144 -6.13 -7.60 -10.68
CA LEU A 144 -7.40 -7.06 -10.18
C LEU A 144 -7.20 -6.32 -8.85
N PHE A 145 -6.39 -6.89 -7.96
CA PHE A 145 -6.15 -6.35 -6.64
C PHE A 145 -5.34 -5.07 -6.64
N ALA A 146 -4.55 -4.80 -7.67
CA ALA A 146 -3.90 -3.49 -7.81
C ALA A 146 -4.92 -2.32 -7.80
N LYS A 147 -6.19 -2.59 -8.16
CA LYS A 147 -7.29 -1.60 -8.19
C LYS A 147 -8.15 -1.59 -6.93
N VAL A 148 -8.05 -2.59 -6.07
CA VAL A 148 -8.82 -2.64 -4.83
C VAL A 148 -8.11 -1.76 -3.77
N PRO A 149 -8.83 -1.00 -2.94
CA PRO A 149 -8.22 -0.37 -1.78
C PRO A 149 -7.83 -1.44 -0.74
N PRO A 150 -6.62 -1.42 -0.17
CA PRO A 150 -6.20 -2.40 0.85
C PRO A 150 -7.16 -2.53 2.03
N SER A 151 -7.84 -1.45 2.41
CA SER A 151 -8.87 -1.43 3.45
C SER A 151 -10.06 -2.35 3.15
N ASN A 152 -10.34 -2.63 1.88
CA ASN A 152 -11.54 -3.32 1.44
C ASN A 152 -11.37 -4.83 1.33
N VAL A 153 -10.15 -5.35 1.27
CA VAL A 153 -9.94 -6.77 1.00
C VAL A 153 -10.43 -7.67 2.13
N ARG A 154 -10.33 -7.27 3.40
CA ARG A 154 -10.95 -8.08 4.47
C ARG A 154 -12.48 -8.16 4.30
N ALA A 155 -13.11 -7.06 3.88
CA ALA A 155 -14.53 -7.06 3.55
C ALA A 155 -14.83 -7.91 2.32
N MET A 156 -13.93 -7.95 1.34
CA MET A 156 -14.04 -8.86 0.19
C MET A 156 -13.96 -10.31 0.60
N LEU A 157 -12.90 -10.70 1.32
CA LEU A 157 -12.67 -12.09 1.72
C LEU A 157 -13.88 -12.62 2.50
N ALA A 158 -14.51 -11.77 3.32
CA ALA A 158 -15.74 -12.10 4.04
C ALA A 158 -16.98 -12.30 3.15
N ARG A 159 -16.97 -11.81 1.91
CA ARG A 159 -18.06 -11.93 0.92
C ARG A 159 -17.83 -13.03 -0.11
N LEU A 160 -16.65 -13.66 -0.10
CA LEU A 160 -16.33 -14.77 -0.98
C LEU A 160 -17.14 -16.01 -0.61
N GLN A 161 -17.87 -16.54 -1.58
CA GLN A 161 -18.68 -17.75 -1.43
C GLN A 161 -17.92 -18.95 -1.97
N ARG A 162 -17.68 -19.94 -1.12
CA ARG A 162 -17.00 -21.18 -1.52
C ARG A 162 -17.92 -22.05 -2.37
N VAL A 163 -17.43 -22.50 -3.53
CA VAL A 163 -18.11 -23.43 -4.44
C VAL A 163 -17.17 -24.58 -4.76
N GLU A 164 -17.61 -25.81 -4.50
CA GLU A 164 -16.86 -27.03 -4.81
C GLU A 164 -17.34 -27.59 -6.14
N LEU A 165 -16.39 -27.97 -6.99
CA LEU A 165 -16.65 -28.36 -8.38
C LEU A 165 -15.86 -29.61 -8.73
N ALA A 166 -16.51 -30.55 -9.42
CA ALA A 166 -15.84 -31.73 -9.96
C ALA A 166 -15.13 -31.43 -11.28
N ALA A 167 -14.16 -32.25 -11.65
CA ALA A 167 -13.52 -32.22 -12.95
C ALA A 167 -14.58 -32.27 -14.08
N GLY A 168 -14.38 -31.45 -15.13
CA GLY A 168 -15.31 -31.28 -16.24
C GLY A 168 -16.48 -30.33 -15.98
N SER A 169 -16.62 -29.78 -14.76
CA SER A 169 -17.66 -28.80 -14.47
C SER A 169 -17.40 -27.48 -15.18
N THR A 170 -18.37 -26.99 -15.95
CA THR A 170 -18.34 -25.65 -16.54
C THR A 170 -18.71 -24.61 -15.49
N VAL A 171 -17.78 -23.72 -15.17
CA VAL A 171 -17.94 -22.64 -14.18
C VAL A 171 -18.54 -21.39 -14.79
N LEU A 172 -18.08 -21.07 -16.01
CA LEU A 172 -18.59 -19.96 -16.83
C LEU A 172 -18.83 -20.47 -18.24
N GLN A 173 -19.91 -20.01 -18.86
CA GLN A 173 -20.23 -20.33 -20.25
C GLN A 173 -20.08 -19.08 -21.12
N GLU A 174 -19.42 -19.20 -22.27
CA GLU A 174 -19.32 -18.10 -23.24
C GLU A 174 -20.72 -17.65 -23.68
N GLY A 175 -20.93 -16.33 -23.75
CA GLY A 175 -22.21 -15.72 -24.13
C GLY A 175 -23.16 -15.46 -22.96
N ASP A 176 -22.92 -16.04 -21.79
CA ASP A 176 -23.76 -15.82 -20.62
C ASP A 176 -23.59 -14.40 -20.04
N VAL A 177 -24.56 -13.98 -19.22
CA VAL A 177 -24.47 -12.69 -18.52
C VAL A 177 -23.39 -12.74 -17.43
N GLY A 178 -22.59 -11.68 -17.33
CA GLY A 178 -21.59 -11.49 -16.28
C GLY A 178 -22.18 -10.94 -14.99
N ASP A 179 -22.54 -11.82 -14.05
CA ASP A 179 -23.13 -11.48 -12.73
C ASP A 179 -22.19 -11.75 -11.53
N SER A 180 -21.07 -12.41 -11.75
CA SER A 180 -20.05 -12.71 -10.73
C SER A 180 -18.64 -12.85 -11.32
N CYS A 181 -17.62 -12.82 -10.48
CA CYS A 181 -16.27 -13.31 -10.82
C CYS A 181 -15.85 -14.41 -9.84
N TYR A 182 -14.78 -15.13 -10.18
CA TYR A 182 -14.34 -16.29 -9.42
C TYR A 182 -12.84 -16.24 -9.18
N PHE A 183 -12.41 -16.79 -8.05
CA PHE A 183 -11.01 -17.00 -7.70
C PHE A 183 -10.74 -18.49 -7.50
N LEU A 184 -9.75 -19.04 -8.20
CA LEU A 184 -9.39 -20.45 -8.08
C LEU A 184 -8.63 -20.68 -6.76
N LYS A 185 -9.25 -21.41 -5.82
CA LYS A 185 -8.67 -21.73 -4.50
C LYS A 185 -7.92 -23.05 -4.51
N ASN A 186 -8.43 -24.03 -5.24
CA ASN A 186 -7.80 -25.34 -5.40
C ASN A 186 -8.18 -25.93 -6.75
N GLY A 187 -7.29 -26.74 -7.34
CA GLY A 187 -7.45 -27.37 -8.64
C GLY A 187 -6.87 -26.54 -9.80
N ARG A 188 -7.23 -26.94 -11.01
CA ARG A 188 -6.89 -26.30 -12.28
C ARG A 188 -8.13 -26.16 -13.14
N ALA A 189 -8.15 -25.11 -13.96
CA ALA A 189 -9.22 -24.87 -14.91
C ALA A 189 -8.64 -24.45 -16.27
N GLU A 190 -9.41 -24.61 -17.34
CA GLU A 190 -9.05 -24.15 -18.67
C GLU A 190 -10.04 -23.08 -19.15
N VAL A 191 -9.54 -22.13 -19.93
CA VAL A 191 -10.33 -21.08 -20.58
C VAL A 191 -10.39 -21.39 -22.07
N ILE A 192 -11.60 -21.55 -22.60
CA ILE A 192 -11.85 -21.95 -23.98
C ILE A 192 -12.77 -20.92 -24.64
N ARG A 193 -12.46 -20.52 -25.86
CA ARG A 193 -13.35 -19.69 -26.69
C ARG A 193 -13.83 -20.46 -27.92
N GLY A 194 -15.08 -20.25 -28.29
CA GLY A 194 -15.76 -20.95 -29.37
C GLY A 194 -16.38 -22.27 -28.94
N ALA A 195 -17.06 -22.93 -29.88
CA ALA A 195 -17.76 -24.20 -29.66
C ALA A 195 -17.44 -25.22 -30.77
N GLY A 196 -17.49 -26.51 -30.42
CA GLY A 196 -17.29 -27.61 -31.37
C GLY A 196 -15.92 -27.56 -32.06
N SER A 197 -15.92 -27.65 -33.40
CA SER A 197 -14.68 -27.67 -34.20
C SER A 197 -13.91 -26.35 -34.22
N ALA A 198 -14.47 -25.27 -33.66
CA ALA A 198 -13.83 -23.95 -33.55
C ALA A 198 -13.34 -23.64 -32.13
N GLN A 199 -13.31 -24.63 -31.23
CA GLN A 199 -12.77 -24.44 -29.88
C GLN A 199 -11.28 -24.12 -29.90
N GLN A 200 -10.92 -23.06 -29.20
CA GLN A 200 -9.55 -22.65 -28.97
C GLN A 200 -9.31 -22.53 -27.47
N VAL A 201 -8.32 -23.28 -26.95
CA VAL A 201 -7.81 -23.10 -25.58
C VAL A 201 -6.99 -21.82 -25.54
N LEU A 202 -7.42 -20.87 -24.70
CA LEU A 202 -6.77 -19.57 -24.54
C LEU A 202 -5.72 -19.59 -23.43
N ALA A 203 -6.02 -20.27 -22.31
CA ALA A 203 -5.15 -20.34 -21.15
C ALA A 203 -5.55 -21.50 -20.22
N GLU A 204 -4.60 -21.96 -19.41
CA GLU A 204 -4.85 -22.75 -18.21
C GLU A 204 -4.73 -21.84 -16.98
N LEU A 205 -5.62 -22.03 -16.01
CA LEU A 205 -5.71 -21.29 -14.76
C LEU A 205 -5.19 -22.14 -13.61
N GLU A 206 -4.31 -21.54 -12.82
CA GLU A 206 -3.76 -22.13 -11.60
C GLU A 206 -4.31 -21.45 -10.34
N ILE A 207 -4.00 -22.03 -9.18
CA ILE A 207 -4.37 -21.51 -7.86
C ILE A 207 -4.00 -20.02 -7.74
N GLY A 208 -4.95 -19.22 -7.29
CA GLY A 208 -4.84 -17.75 -7.17
C GLY A 208 -5.34 -16.98 -8.39
N ALA A 209 -5.62 -17.64 -9.52
CA ALA A 209 -6.18 -16.99 -10.69
C ALA A 209 -7.57 -16.40 -10.41
N CYS A 210 -7.80 -15.17 -10.88
CA CYS A 210 -9.12 -14.55 -11.00
C CYS A 210 -9.63 -14.75 -12.43
N PHE A 211 -10.91 -15.05 -12.59
CA PHE A 211 -11.54 -15.14 -13.89
C PHE A 211 -13.00 -14.67 -13.86
N GLY A 212 -13.49 -14.22 -15.03
CA GLY A 212 -14.85 -13.68 -15.20
C GLY A 212 -15.01 -12.20 -14.85
N GLU A 213 -13.96 -11.53 -14.35
CA GLU A 213 -13.95 -10.10 -14.03
C GLU A 213 -14.13 -9.21 -15.25
N GLU A 214 -13.68 -9.63 -16.44
CA GLU A 214 -13.82 -8.84 -17.67
C GLU A 214 -15.28 -8.55 -18.01
N ALA A 215 -16.16 -9.55 -17.88
CA ALA A 215 -17.59 -9.39 -18.13
C ALA A 215 -18.24 -8.40 -17.14
N LEU A 216 -17.70 -8.29 -15.93
CA LEU A 216 -18.15 -7.30 -14.95
C LEU A 216 -17.68 -5.90 -15.35
N LEU A 217 -16.39 -5.76 -15.65
CA LEU A 217 -15.72 -4.48 -15.94
C LEU A 217 -16.17 -3.85 -17.25
N ALA A 218 -16.34 -4.66 -18.30
CA ALA A 218 -16.74 -4.21 -19.63
C ALA A 218 -18.27 -4.15 -19.83
N ASP A 219 -19.03 -4.59 -18.82
CA ASP A 219 -20.49 -4.75 -18.90
C ASP A 219 -20.94 -5.52 -20.15
N SER A 220 -20.23 -6.61 -20.45
CA SER A 220 -20.43 -7.44 -21.62
C SER A 220 -20.75 -8.89 -21.23
N PRO A 221 -21.32 -9.70 -22.14
CA PRO A 221 -21.41 -11.14 -21.94
C PRO A 221 -20.04 -11.79 -21.69
N ARG A 222 -20.03 -13.01 -21.14
CA ARG A 222 -18.82 -13.82 -20.98
C ARG A 222 -18.17 -14.04 -22.34
N ASN A 223 -16.88 -13.78 -22.44
CA ASN A 223 -16.11 -13.85 -23.69
C ASN A 223 -15.43 -15.21 -23.92
N ALA A 224 -15.56 -16.14 -22.96
CA ALA A 224 -15.01 -17.48 -22.98
C ALA A 224 -15.75 -18.38 -21.99
N THR A 225 -15.66 -19.68 -22.21
CA THR A 225 -16.09 -20.74 -21.31
C THR A 225 -14.93 -21.11 -20.39
N VAL A 226 -15.21 -21.37 -19.12
CA VAL A 226 -14.20 -21.85 -18.15
C VAL A 226 -14.66 -23.17 -17.58
N THR A 227 -13.81 -24.20 -17.67
CA THR A 227 -14.12 -25.57 -17.23
C THR A 227 -13.04 -26.07 -16.29
N MET A 228 -13.43 -26.78 -15.23
CA MET A 228 -12.49 -27.41 -14.31
C MET A 228 -11.78 -28.60 -14.97
N LEU A 229 -10.45 -28.63 -14.91
CA LEU A 229 -9.63 -29.76 -15.39
C LEU A 229 -9.51 -30.88 -14.35
N GLU A 230 -9.67 -30.53 -13.07
CA GLU A 230 -9.62 -31.45 -11.92
C GLU A 230 -10.61 -31.01 -10.84
N ASP A 231 -10.91 -31.91 -9.89
CA ASP A 231 -11.74 -31.57 -8.74
C ASP A 231 -11.12 -30.41 -7.97
N GLY A 232 -11.92 -29.40 -7.64
CA GLY A 232 -11.39 -28.16 -7.12
C GLY A 232 -12.41 -27.29 -6.41
N VAL A 233 -11.92 -26.13 -5.99
CA VAL A 233 -12.69 -25.15 -5.22
C VAL A 233 -12.47 -23.79 -5.84
N VAL A 234 -13.58 -23.09 -6.09
CA VAL A 234 -13.55 -21.69 -6.50
C VAL A 234 -14.27 -20.84 -5.46
N LEU A 235 -13.85 -19.59 -5.34
CA LEU A 235 -14.50 -18.59 -4.52
C LEU A 235 -15.23 -17.61 -5.43
N ARG A 236 -16.56 -17.58 -5.35
CA ARG A 236 -17.45 -16.72 -6.10
C ARG A 236 -17.60 -15.36 -5.40
N LEU A 237 -17.52 -14.28 -6.16
CA LEU A 237 -17.80 -12.92 -5.72
C LEU A 237 -18.87 -12.32 -6.63
N ASP A 238 -19.99 -11.90 -6.06
CA ASP A 238 -21.10 -11.31 -6.80
C ASP A 238 -20.74 -9.93 -7.37
N ARG A 239 -21.36 -9.55 -8.50
CA ARG A 239 -21.12 -8.27 -9.20
C ARG A 239 -21.26 -7.06 -8.28
N GLN A 240 -22.28 -7.03 -7.44
CA GLN A 240 -22.52 -5.90 -6.52
C GLN A 240 -21.37 -5.77 -5.52
N ASP A 241 -20.90 -6.89 -4.98
CA ASP A 241 -19.78 -6.92 -4.05
C ASP A 241 -18.47 -6.54 -4.74
N PHE A 242 -18.20 -7.09 -5.93
CA PHE A 242 -17.06 -6.73 -6.75
C PHE A 242 -16.93 -5.20 -6.93
N PHE A 243 -18.01 -4.54 -7.35
CA PHE A 243 -18.00 -3.08 -7.52
C PHE A 243 -17.95 -2.30 -6.21
N ALA A 244 -18.57 -2.80 -5.14
CA ALA A 244 -18.48 -2.17 -3.82
C ALA A 244 -17.03 -2.15 -3.32
N LEU A 245 -16.27 -3.20 -3.62
CA LEU A 245 -14.89 -3.36 -3.17
C LEU A 245 -13.89 -2.52 -3.96
N LEU A 246 -14.18 -2.21 -5.23
CA LEU A 246 -13.35 -1.31 -6.04
C LEU A 246 -13.46 0.16 -5.64
N LYS A 247 -14.49 0.54 -4.87
CA LYS A 247 -14.68 1.93 -4.42
C LYS A 247 -13.76 2.23 -3.24
N ALA A 248 -13.08 3.39 -3.27
CA ALA A 248 -12.43 3.91 -2.08
C ALA A 248 -13.43 3.96 -0.91
N PRO A 249 -13.02 3.59 0.33
CA PRO A 249 -13.92 3.67 1.47
C PRO A 249 -14.40 5.10 1.63
N VAL A 250 -15.72 5.29 1.64
CA VAL A 250 -16.31 6.59 1.99
C VAL A 250 -16.14 6.74 3.49
N VAL A 251 -15.32 7.70 3.89
CA VAL A 251 -15.02 8.00 5.29
C VAL A 251 -15.40 9.44 5.60
N ASP A 252 -15.68 9.70 6.87
CA ASP A 252 -15.88 11.07 7.31
C ASP A 252 -14.56 11.84 7.22
N GLU A 253 -14.60 12.98 6.53
CA GLU A 253 -13.44 13.85 6.32
C GLU A 253 -13.65 15.21 6.96
N VAL A 254 -12.55 15.85 7.34
CA VAL A 254 -12.51 17.21 7.85
C VAL A 254 -11.43 18.03 7.17
N SER A 255 -11.72 19.31 6.95
CA SER A 255 -10.70 20.31 6.60
C SER A 255 -9.81 20.63 7.81
N LEU A 256 -8.65 21.24 7.57
CA LEU A 256 -7.75 21.67 8.64
C LEU A 256 -8.43 22.63 9.65
N GLY A 257 -9.28 23.54 9.17
CA GLY A 257 -10.02 24.46 10.04
C GLY A 257 -11.09 23.78 10.89
N GLU A 258 -11.74 22.72 10.37
CA GLU A 258 -12.65 21.89 11.15
C GLU A 258 -11.90 21.04 12.17
N ALA A 259 -10.76 20.48 11.78
CA ALA A 259 -9.86 19.75 12.66
C ALA A 259 -9.45 20.62 13.86
N SER A 260 -9.07 21.89 13.65
CA SER A 260 -8.76 22.82 14.74
C SER A 260 -9.90 22.99 15.75
N ARG A 261 -11.15 23.05 15.28
CA ARG A 261 -12.32 23.13 16.17
C ARG A 261 -12.53 21.85 16.97
N LEU A 262 -12.35 20.69 16.33
CA LEU A 262 -12.48 19.39 17.00
C LEU A 262 -11.36 19.17 18.03
N LEU A 263 -10.13 19.60 17.73
CA LEU A 263 -9.01 19.58 18.70
C LEU A 263 -9.31 20.43 19.93
N ALA A 264 -9.88 21.63 19.73
CA ALA A 264 -10.32 22.48 20.85
C ALA A 264 -11.43 21.83 21.69
N ALA A 265 -12.21 20.93 21.11
CA ALA A 265 -13.22 20.12 21.80
C ALA A 265 -12.67 18.81 22.40
N GLY A 266 -11.34 18.60 22.40
CA GLY A 266 -10.68 17.43 22.98
C GLY A 266 -10.43 16.27 22.02
N ALA A 267 -10.53 16.49 20.71
CA ALA A 267 -10.08 15.49 19.73
C ALA A 267 -8.55 15.32 19.77
N GLN A 268 -8.08 14.19 19.25
CA GLN A 268 -6.67 13.82 19.27
C GLN A 268 -6.18 13.53 17.86
N TRP A 269 -5.05 14.14 17.49
CA TRP A 269 -4.34 13.76 16.26
C TRP A 269 -3.78 12.35 16.35
N LEU A 270 -3.95 11.61 15.26
CA LEU A 270 -3.43 10.28 15.03
C LEU A 270 -2.61 10.29 13.72
N ASP A 271 -1.30 10.22 13.85
CA ASP A 271 -0.40 10.11 12.71
C ASP A 271 -0.33 8.64 12.27
N VAL A 272 -0.84 8.33 11.09
CA VAL A 272 -0.89 6.94 10.61
C VAL A 272 0.25 6.59 9.65
N ARG A 273 1.26 7.45 9.57
CA ARG A 273 2.50 7.23 8.83
C ARG A 273 3.46 6.32 9.61
N LEU A 274 4.53 5.88 8.96
CA LEU A 274 5.55 5.05 9.58
C LEU A 274 6.28 5.82 10.68
N GLN A 275 6.88 5.08 11.61
CA GLN A 275 7.61 5.66 12.76
C GLN A 275 8.71 6.63 12.31
N GLU A 276 9.49 6.25 11.28
CA GLU A 276 10.54 7.09 10.72
C GLU A 276 10.02 8.43 10.14
N GLU A 277 8.82 8.41 9.54
CA GLU A 277 8.19 9.62 8.97
C GLU A 277 7.71 10.55 10.09
N TYR A 278 7.16 9.96 11.15
CA TYR A 278 6.72 10.67 12.35
C TYR A 278 7.89 11.31 13.09
N GLU A 279 9.00 10.59 13.28
CA GLU A 279 10.18 11.09 13.98
C GLU A 279 10.84 12.27 13.28
N ARG A 280 10.73 12.34 11.95
CA ARG A 280 11.23 13.48 11.18
C ARG A 280 10.42 14.74 11.44
N ALA A 281 9.09 14.64 11.32
CA ALA A 281 8.19 15.74 11.60
C ALA A 281 6.77 15.23 11.83
N HIS A 282 6.10 15.67 12.88
CA HIS A 282 4.73 15.28 13.24
C HIS A 282 3.95 16.41 13.89
N ALA A 283 2.64 16.22 14.01
CA ALA A 283 1.76 17.21 14.59
C ALA A 283 1.87 17.30 16.11
N LEU A 284 1.68 18.51 16.64
CA LEU A 284 1.75 18.79 18.07
C LEU A 284 0.90 17.78 18.86
N GLN A 285 1.55 17.07 19.78
CA GLN A 285 0.92 16.07 20.65
C GLN A 285 0.20 14.94 19.91
N SER A 286 0.49 14.72 18.63
CA SER A 286 -0.07 13.61 17.87
C SER A 286 0.44 12.26 18.37
N LEU A 287 -0.41 11.24 18.30
CA LEU A 287 -0.01 9.86 18.58
C LEU A 287 0.47 9.22 17.28
N ASN A 288 1.66 8.59 17.29
CA ASN A 288 2.05 7.74 16.18
C ASN A 288 1.32 6.40 16.24
N MET A 289 0.50 6.13 15.23
CA MET A 289 -0.24 4.90 15.09
C MET A 289 -0.18 4.42 13.63
N PRO A 290 1.00 3.92 13.19
CA PRO A 290 1.21 3.53 11.81
C PRO A 290 0.09 2.61 11.34
N LEU A 291 -0.45 2.85 10.14
CA LEU A 291 -1.60 2.11 9.62
C LEU A 291 -1.42 0.58 9.76
N GLN A 292 -0.21 0.08 9.54
CA GLN A 292 0.17 -1.33 9.66
C GLN A 292 0.03 -1.93 11.07
N LEU A 293 0.11 -1.10 12.11
CA LEU A 293 -0.03 -1.51 13.52
C LEU A 293 -1.36 -1.06 14.13
N LEU A 294 -2.17 -0.32 13.37
CA LEU A 294 -3.33 0.39 13.89
C LEU A 294 -4.34 -0.58 14.50
N ARG A 295 -4.66 -1.70 13.86
CA ARG A 295 -5.62 -2.68 14.39
C ARG A 295 -5.14 -3.29 15.71
N LEU A 296 -3.87 -3.71 15.78
CA LEU A 296 -3.27 -4.27 17.00
C LEU A 296 -3.19 -3.25 18.15
N LYS A 297 -2.81 -2.02 17.82
CA LYS A 297 -2.61 -0.95 18.80
C LYS A 297 -3.90 -0.20 19.13
N ALA A 298 -4.97 -0.31 18.34
CA ALA A 298 -6.20 0.47 18.51
C ALA A 298 -6.80 0.29 19.91
N ARG A 299 -6.62 -0.88 20.53
CA ARG A 299 -7.02 -1.14 21.93
C ARG A 299 -6.39 -0.21 22.98
N LEU A 300 -5.33 0.50 22.62
CA LEU A 300 -4.67 1.51 23.47
C LEU A 300 -5.39 2.87 23.41
N LEU A 301 -6.27 3.07 22.42
CA LEU A 301 -7.07 4.28 22.27
C LEU A 301 -8.29 4.29 23.21
N ASP A 302 -8.74 5.50 23.54
CA ASP A 302 -9.95 5.76 24.29
C ASP A 302 -11.16 5.81 23.34
N LYS A 303 -12.11 4.88 23.51
CA LYS A 303 -13.32 4.82 22.69
C LYS A 303 -14.24 6.05 22.81
N THR A 304 -14.10 6.85 23.87
CA THR A 304 -14.91 8.05 24.07
C THR A 304 -14.34 9.27 23.35
N ARG A 305 -13.08 9.22 22.92
CA ARG A 305 -12.38 10.33 22.28
C ARG A 305 -12.59 10.32 20.76
N THR A 306 -12.60 11.51 20.17
CA THR A 306 -12.60 11.68 18.71
C THR A 306 -11.17 11.70 18.19
N TYR A 307 -10.89 10.92 17.15
CA TYR A 307 -9.58 10.84 16.52
C TYR A 307 -9.57 11.54 15.16
N LEU A 308 -8.50 12.28 14.88
CA LEU A 308 -8.26 12.92 13.60
C LEU A 308 -7.06 12.23 12.97
N CYS A 309 -7.26 11.49 11.89
CA CYS A 309 -6.20 10.74 11.22
C CYS A 309 -5.60 11.59 10.09
N TYR A 310 -4.28 11.63 10.00
CA TYR A 310 -3.60 12.22 8.85
C TYR A 310 -2.44 11.35 8.36
N CYS A 311 -2.13 11.53 7.08
CA CYS A 311 -0.92 11.05 6.42
C CYS A 311 -0.57 12.04 5.29
N ASP A 312 0.45 11.76 4.49
CA ASP A 312 0.91 12.69 3.44
C ASP A 312 -0.14 12.89 2.35
N SER A 313 -0.65 11.80 1.76
CA SER A 313 -1.57 11.86 0.61
C SER A 313 -3.07 11.67 0.90
N GLY A 314 -3.47 11.60 2.17
CA GLY A 314 -4.87 11.31 2.58
C GLY A 314 -5.32 9.84 2.43
N LYS A 315 -4.61 9.03 1.63
CA LYS A 315 -4.98 7.62 1.37
C LYS A 315 -4.86 6.73 2.61
N ARG A 316 -3.75 6.82 3.35
CA ARG A 316 -3.52 5.99 4.56
C ARG A 316 -4.47 6.41 5.69
N SER A 317 -4.69 7.71 5.88
CA SER A 317 -5.64 8.22 6.87
C SER A 317 -7.08 7.82 6.56
N SER A 318 -7.47 7.77 5.28
CA SER A 318 -8.79 7.25 4.90
C SER A 318 -8.96 5.78 5.28
N SER A 319 -7.97 4.93 4.96
CA SER A 319 -7.97 3.53 5.39
C SER A 319 -7.99 3.37 6.92
N ALA A 320 -7.27 4.24 7.63
CA ALA A 320 -7.26 4.24 9.10
C ALA A 320 -8.62 4.59 9.70
N VAL A 321 -9.30 5.60 9.17
CA VAL A 321 -10.65 6.02 9.63
C VAL A 321 -11.67 4.94 9.37
N PHE A 322 -11.62 4.31 8.19
CA PHE A 322 -12.47 3.17 7.88
C PHE A 322 -12.29 2.04 8.92
N LEU A 323 -11.03 1.68 9.21
CA LEU A 323 -10.70 0.66 10.21
C LEU A 323 -11.16 1.04 11.61
N LEU A 324 -10.89 2.27 12.05
CA LEU A 324 -11.29 2.77 13.37
C LEU A 324 -12.82 2.79 13.53
N SER A 325 -13.54 3.18 12.48
CA SER A 325 -15.01 3.16 12.46
C SER A 325 -15.56 1.74 12.61
N GLN A 326 -14.97 0.75 11.92
CA GLN A 326 -15.33 -0.66 12.10
C GLN A 326 -15.06 -1.18 13.52
N LEU A 327 -14.04 -0.65 14.19
CA LEU A 327 -13.71 -0.99 15.58
C LEU A 327 -14.54 -0.20 16.62
N GLY A 328 -15.44 0.67 16.15
CA GLY A 328 -16.35 1.47 16.96
C GLY A 328 -15.72 2.73 17.56
N TYR A 329 -14.68 3.28 16.94
CA TYR A 329 -14.11 4.60 17.28
C TYR A 329 -14.72 5.69 16.40
N ARG A 330 -14.83 6.90 16.95
CA ARG A 330 -15.18 8.09 16.18
C ARG A 330 -13.91 8.69 15.60
N ALA A 331 -13.73 8.61 14.28
CA ALA A 331 -12.54 9.10 13.60
C ALA A 331 -12.87 9.89 12.34
N TYR A 332 -12.03 10.86 11.98
CA TYR A 332 -12.13 11.66 10.76
C TYR A 332 -10.79 11.70 10.03
N ALA A 333 -10.80 11.70 8.69
CA ALA A 333 -9.58 11.86 7.90
C ALA A 333 -9.35 13.35 7.62
N LEU A 334 -8.11 13.82 7.75
CA LEU A 334 -7.74 15.11 7.19
C LEU A 334 -7.84 15.03 5.66
N ARG A 335 -8.73 15.83 5.09
CA ARG A 335 -9.01 15.87 3.65
C ARG A 335 -7.72 16.08 2.85
N ASP A 336 -7.53 15.27 1.82
CA ASP A 336 -6.39 15.27 0.89
C ASP A 336 -4.99 15.05 1.52
N GLY A 337 -4.90 14.87 2.84
CA GLY A 337 -3.63 14.69 3.56
C GLY A 337 -2.83 15.98 3.72
N VAL A 338 -1.62 15.85 4.28
CA VAL A 338 -0.76 17.01 4.59
C VAL A 338 -0.02 17.57 3.37
N ASP A 339 0.18 16.78 2.31
CA ASP A 339 0.84 17.24 1.08
C ASP A 339 -0.02 18.27 0.33
N ALA A 340 -1.34 18.17 0.46
CA ALA A 340 -2.29 19.10 -0.15
C ALA A 340 -2.37 20.44 0.59
N LEU A 341 -1.82 20.54 1.80
CA LEU A 341 -1.80 21.79 2.55
C LEU A 341 -0.79 22.79 1.93
N PRO A 342 -1.11 24.09 1.94
CA PRO A 342 -0.13 25.15 1.71
C PRO A 342 1.09 24.97 2.64
N ALA A 343 2.30 25.27 2.16
CA ALA A 343 3.55 25.04 2.91
C ALA A 343 3.49 25.58 4.35
N VAL A 344 3.02 26.83 4.51
CA VAL A 344 2.85 27.46 5.83
C VAL A 344 1.95 26.65 6.77
N GLN A 345 0.84 26.10 6.25
CA GLN A 345 -0.09 25.30 7.05
C GLN A 345 0.48 23.90 7.34
N ARG A 346 1.23 23.33 6.39
CA ARG A 346 1.90 22.04 6.56
C ARG A 346 2.98 22.12 7.64
N ASP A 347 3.81 23.15 7.59
CA ASP A 347 4.90 23.35 8.56
C ASP A 347 4.34 23.70 9.94
N ALA A 348 3.25 24.47 9.98
CA ALA A 348 2.52 24.73 11.23
C ALA A 348 1.88 23.45 11.81
N LEU A 349 1.42 22.54 10.96
CA LEU A 349 0.90 21.25 11.40
C LEU A 349 2.04 20.35 11.88
N LEU A 350 3.08 20.12 11.06
CA LEU A 350 4.19 19.21 11.33
C LEU A 350 5.32 19.89 12.13
N CYS A 351 5.00 20.38 13.33
CA CYS A 351 5.87 21.26 14.11
C CYS A 351 6.77 20.56 15.16
N GLU A 352 6.60 19.27 15.41
CA GLU A 352 7.41 18.49 16.36
C GLU A 352 8.25 17.42 15.65
N SER A 353 9.36 17.01 16.27
CA SER A 353 10.23 15.92 15.80
C SER A 353 10.69 15.02 16.96
N GLY A 354 11.24 13.85 16.64
CA GLY A 354 11.67 12.83 17.60
C GLY A 354 10.59 11.79 17.94
N SER A 355 10.83 11.01 18.99
CA SER A 355 10.02 9.84 19.38
C SER A 355 8.58 10.18 19.81
N GLY A 356 8.30 11.46 20.08
CA GLY A 356 6.96 12.04 20.21
C GLY A 356 6.10 11.43 21.32
N TYR A 357 4.90 10.93 21.01
CA TYR A 357 3.93 10.52 22.03
C TYR A 357 3.41 9.09 21.83
N LEU A 358 3.32 8.36 22.95
CA LEU A 358 2.86 6.97 23.02
C LEU A 358 1.48 6.89 23.67
N ALA A 359 0.61 6.04 23.11
CA ALA A 359 -0.64 5.65 23.74
C ALA A 359 -0.38 4.52 24.77
N ARG A 360 -0.80 4.73 26.02
CA ARG A 360 -0.81 3.72 27.08
C ARG A 360 -2.22 3.16 27.29
N SER A 361 -2.32 2.04 27.99
CA SER A 361 -3.61 1.44 28.35
C SER A 361 -4.54 2.46 29.04
N GLY A 362 -5.80 2.49 28.60
CA GLY A 362 -6.78 3.46 29.08
C GLY A 362 -6.70 4.85 28.45
N GLY A 363 -6.05 5.00 27.29
CA GLY A 363 -6.08 6.24 26.51
C GLY A 363 -5.19 7.36 27.03
N ARG A 364 -4.25 7.06 27.93
CA ARG A 364 -3.27 8.04 28.41
C ARG A 364 -2.19 8.27 27.36
N THR A 365 -1.86 9.53 27.14
CA THR A 365 -0.77 9.94 26.25
C THR A 365 0.45 10.27 27.09
N GLU A 366 1.58 9.63 26.80
CA GLU A 366 2.87 9.92 27.42
C GLU A 366 3.88 10.35 26.37
N ARG A 367 4.73 11.32 26.69
CA ARG A 367 5.85 11.68 25.84
C ARG A 367 6.88 10.53 25.89
N SER A 368 7.28 10.04 24.73
CA SER A 368 8.39 9.11 24.63
C SER A 368 9.68 9.86 24.98
N LEU A 369 10.43 9.32 25.95
CA LEU A 369 11.72 9.87 26.38
C LEU A 369 12.84 9.50 25.42
#